data_AF-A0A8T5SZ33-F1
#
_entry.id   AF-A0A8T5SZ33-F1
#
_cell.length_a   1.000
_cell.length_b   1.000
_cell.length_c   1.000
_cell.angle_alpha   90.00
_cell.angle_beta   90.00
_cell.angle_gamma   90.00
#
_symmetry.space_group_name_H-M   'P 1'
#
loop_
_entity.id
_entity.type
_entity.pdbx_description
1 polymer ?
#
loop_
_entity_poly.entity_id
_entity_poly.type
_entity_poly.pdbx_seq_one_letter_code
_entity_poly.pdbx_strand_id
1 'polypeptide(L)'
;MQITSREENAMDIPVLTRFNKGLRLFFQSKRLRWLFLIFILSAVFVLVFRELGNFFPIFAGGFIAIIGGIFPTFFMITAFLSLVGLQRFVASEESYTRSFVFFIIWIVISAFVYLILWLTGMVFWILVGIAFLGWIGFQAYLSSRTALGYAESVQIKSRSRVVAFLLGTLHILSYVIVIGAFIILFIWYAATTALFDWVVVGAALIGALLALGFNFVNGFIMLRERKRVTVDNLALLGLFIAAYVAYFLYNILKPVSASIDLLSLVIDAGMSIFFLLYALSSVGLTLASRADLDTRWKISSELAATMTFFFASGYLVVQALFGTLSGGLIGERIPDVIKLFVFPFVALIIELLFIRRSRKAPEPAEVPEEIPDLTEDEPAVIDEPVEEEDVLRVPEEEDIEKPLEVTEEPEPLEDEFDDDE
;
A
#
# COMPACT_ATOMS: atom_id res chain seq x y z
N MET A 1 31.17 -12.60 32.37
CA MET A 1 30.43 -13.57 31.54
C MET A 1 29.61 -12.76 30.53
N GLN A 2 30.24 -12.42 29.41
CA GLN A 2 29.64 -11.62 28.34
C GLN A 2 28.78 -12.56 27.49
N ILE A 3 27.47 -12.33 27.48
CA ILE A 3 26.59 -12.92 26.49
C ILE A 3 26.87 -12.15 25.19
N THR A 4 27.62 -12.81 24.32
CA THR A 4 27.88 -12.38 22.96
C THR A 4 26.56 -12.20 22.22
N SER A 5 26.12 -10.96 22.04
CA SER A 5 25.12 -10.59 21.02
C SER A 5 25.80 -10.72 19.65
N ARG A 6 25.88 -11.96 19.17
CA ARG A 6 26.41 -12.30 17.85
C ARG A 6 25.32 -13.01 17.05
N GLU A 7 24.14 -12.39 17.01
CA GLU A 7 23.00 -12.63 16.12
C GLU A 7 22.45 -11.20 15.91
N GLU A 8 22.34 -10.59 14.75
CA GLU A 8 22.05 -11.06 13.40
C GLU A 8 22.88 -10.24 12.39
N ASN A 9 23.94 -10.81 11.82
CA ASN A 9 24.44 -10.36 10.51
C ASN A 9 23.71 -11.18 9.44
N ALA A 10 22.40 -11.01 9.33
CA ALA A 10 21.72 -11.34 8.09
C ALA A 10 22.13 -10.28 7.07
N MET A 11 22.37 -10.65 5.80
CA MET A 11 22.49 -9.69 4.71
C MET A 11 21.26 -8.77 4.72
N ASP A 12 21.38 -7.59 5.32
CA ASP A 12 20.34 -6.57 5.37
C ASP A 12 20.15 -6.03 3.95
N ILE A 13 19.25 -6.67 3.19
CA ILE A 13 18.78 -6.13 1.92
C ILE A 13 18.10 -4.81 2.29
N PRO A 14 18.66 -3.63 1.91
CA PRO A 14 18.23 -2.35 2.47
C PRO A 14 16.73 -2.06 2.26
N VAL A 15 16.16 -2.65 1.19
CA VAL A 15 14.74 -2.56 0.86
C VAL A 15 13.87 -3.33 1.86
N LEU A 16 14.25 -4.56 2.25
CA LEU A 16 13.49 -5.37 3.21
C LEU A 16 13.57 -4.79 4.62
N THR A 17 14.74 -4.29 5.03
CA THR A 17 14.92 -3.64 6.33
C THR A 17 14.08 -2.36 6.43
N ARG A 18 14.07 -1.51 5.38
CA ARG A 18 13.17 -0.34 5.30
C ARG A 18 11.70 -0.75 5.30
N PHE A 19 11.35 -1.80 4.56
CA PHE A 19 9.98 -2.30 4.50
C PHE A 19 9.48 -2.74 5.89
N ASN A 20 10.27 -3.55 6.61
CA ASN A 20 9.94 -4.03 7.94
C ASN A 20 9.84 -2.87 8.95
N LYS A 21 10.79 -1.92 8.91
CA LYS A 21 10.74 -0.71 9.74
C LYS A 21 9.45 0.08 9.51
N GLY A 22 9.07 0.28 8.26
CA GLY A 22 7.81 0.94 7.89
C GLY A 22 6.60 0.21 8.45
N LEU A 23 6.51 -1.10 8.26
CA LEU A 23 5.39 -1.89 8.75
C LEU A 23 5.29 -1.84 10.27
N ARG A 24 6.42 -1.95 10.98
CA ARG A 24 6.48 -1.82 12.44
C ARG A 24 5.95 -0.45 12.91
N LEU A 25 6.38 0.64 12.27
CA LEU A 25 5.92 2.00 12.59
C LEU A 25 4.41 2.15 12.35
N PHE A 26 3.88 1.57 11.28
CA PHE A 26 2.44 1.55 11.01
C PHE A 26 1.67 0.87 12.15
N PHE A 27 2.11 -0.32 12.57
CA PHE A 27 1.47 -1.08 13.64
C PHE A 27 1.71 -0.53 15.05
N GLN A 28 2.63 0.41 15.26
CA GLN A 28 2.77 1.11 16.54
C GLN A 28 1.57 2.02 16.81
N SER A 29 1.04 2.69 15.78
CA SER A 29 -0.14 3.54 15.92
C SER A 29 -1.41 2.73 16.22
N LYS A 30 -2.04 2.96 17.38
CA LYS A 30 -3.34 2.32 17.74
C LYS A 30 -4.44 2.68 16.75
N ARG A 31 -4.47 3.94 16.30
CA ARG A 31 -5.44 4.44 15.32
C ARG A 31 -5.31 3.72 13.98
N LEU A 32 -4.09 3.58 13.46
CA LEU A 32 -3.88 2.90 12.18
C LEU A 32 -4.18 1.41 12.26
N ARG A 33 -3.85 0.76 13.39
CA ARG A 33 -4.30 -0.61 13.68
C ARG A 33 -5.80 -0.76 13.67
N TRP A 34 -6.53 0.17 14.28
CA TRP A 34 -7.98 0.17 14.30
C TRP A 34 -8.58 0.30 12.88
N LEU A 35 -8.09 1.26 12.09
CA LEU A 35 -8.53 1.44 10.70
C LEU A 35 -8.20 0.22 9.83
N PHE A 36 -7.04 -0.40 10.05
CA PHE A 36 -6.68 -1.65 9.38
C PHE A 36 -7.62 -2.80 9.77
N LEU A 37 -8.00 -2.92 11.04
CA LEU A 37 -8.98 -3.92 11.48
C LEU A 37 -10.33 -3.73 10.78
N ILE A 38 -10.83 -2.49 10.69
CA ILE A 38 -12.06 -2.17 9.95
C ILE A 38 -11.92 -2.54 8.46
N PHE A 39 -10.74 -2.29 7.88
CA PHE A 39 -10.46 -2.65 6.50
C PHE A 39 -10.49 -4.17 6.28
N ILE A 40 -9.88 -4.95 7.18
CA ILE A 40 -9.92 -6.42 7.12
C ILE A 40 -11.36 -6.92 7.27
N LEU A 41 -12.14 -6.35 8.20
CA LEU A 41 -13.55 -6.67 8.34
C LEU A 41 -14.34 -6.39 7.05
N SER A 42 -14.09 -5.23 6.42
CA SER A 42 -14.67 -4.88 5.12
C SER A 42 -14.28 -5.85 4.02
N ALA A 43 -13.01 -6.23 3.92
CA ALA A 43 -12.51 -7.15 2.90
C ALA A 43 -13.12 -8.54 3.08
N VAL A 44 -13.12 -9.07 4.30
CA VAL A 44 -13.76 -10.37 4.63
C VAL A 44 -15.25 -10.31 4.31
N PHE A 45 -15.95 -9.24 4.70
CA PHE A 45 -17.35 -9.04 4.38
C PHE A 45 -17.59 -9.11 2.87
N VAL A 46 -16.88 -8.32 2.07
CA VAL A 46 -17.07 -8.31 0.60
C VAL A 46 -16.75 -9.67 -0.02
N LEU A 47 -15.67 -10.33 0.41
CA LEU A 47 -15.28 -11.65 -0.12
C LEU A 47 -16.32 -12.73 0.21
N VAL A 48 -16.77 -12.81 1.47
CA VAL A 48 -17.78 -13.78 1.88
C VAL A 48 -19.09 -13.56 1.12
N PHE A 49 -19.55 -12.31 1.01
CA PHE A 49 -20.79 -12.02 0.28
C PHE A 49 -20.65 -12.20 -1.23
N ARG A 50 -19.47 -11.94 -1.81
CA ARG A 50 -19.18 -12.27 -3.21
C ARG A 50 -19.33 -13.77 -3.46
N GLU A 51 -18.73 -14.61 -2.62
CA GLU A 51 -18.84 -16.06 -2.76
C GLU A 51 -20.26 -16.56 -2.50
N LEU A 52 -20.96 -16.02 -1.49
CA LEU A 52 -22.39 -16.30 -1.30
C LEU A 52 -23.22 -15.85 -2.52
N GLY A 53 -22.80 -14.79 -3.22
CA GLY A 53 -23.37 -14.31 -4.48
C GLY A 53 -23.27 -15.32 -5.61
N ASN A 54 -22.20 -16.11 -5.65
CA ASN A 54 -22.07 -17.19 -6.63
C ASN A 54 -23.11 -18.30 -6.38
N PHE A 55 -23.49 -18.54 -5.12
CA PHE A 55 -24.52 -19.53 -4.76
C PHE A 55 -25.96 -18.97 -4.81
N PHE A 56 -26.13 -17.69 -4.50
CA PHE A 56 -27.43 -17.00 -4.44
C PHE A 56 -27.40 -15.67 -5.20
N PRO A 57 -27.43 -15.69 -6.55
CA PRO A 57 -27.12 -14.51 -7.38
C PRO A 57 -28.03 -13.31 -7.14
N ILE A 58 -29.34 -13.55 -6.99
CA ILE A 58 -30.35 -12.50 -6.80
C ILE A 58 -30.19 -11.85 -5.42
N PHE A 59 -29.94 -12.64 -4.38
CA PHE A 59 -29.83 -12.15 -3.01
C PHE A 59 -28.52 -11.40 -2.79
N ALA A 60 -27.38 -12.04 -3.06
CA ALA A 60 -26.09 -11.45 -2.72
C ALA A 60 -25.63 -10.40 -3.74
N GLY A 61 -26.08 -10.45 -5.01
CA GLY A 61 -25.84 -9.37 -5.96
C GLY A 61 -26.48 -8.05 -5.55
N GLY A 62 -27.75 -8.10 -5.15
CA GLY A 62 -28.46 -6.94 -4.58
C GLY A 62 -27.87 -6.51 -3.23
N PHE A 63 -27.50 -7.47 -2.38
CA PHE A 63 -26.94 -7.17 -1.06
C PHE A 63 -25.57 -6.48 -1.12
N ILE A 64 -24.67 -6.91 -2.00
CA ILE A 64 -23.37 -6.25 -2.22
C ILE A 64 -23.57 -4.85 -2.81
N ALA A 65 -24.51 -4.68 -3.75
CA ALA A 65 -24.84 -3.37 -4.30
C ALA A 65 -25.38 -2.40 -3.25
N ILE A 66 -26.16 -2.88 -2.28
CA ILE A 66 -26.80 -2.03 -1.27
C ILE A 66 -25.90 -1.78 -0.05
N ILE A 67 -25.11 -2.78 0.39
CA ILE A 67 -24.38 -2.71 1.66
C ILE A 67 -22.86 -2.69 1.46
N GLY A 68 -22.36 -3.28 0.36
CA GLY A 68 -20.92 -3.37 0.10
C GLY A 68 -20.22 -2.02 0.08
N GLY A 69 -20.86 -0.99 -0.50
CA GLY A 69 -20.29 0.35 -0.61
C GLY A 69 -20.26 1.19 0.68
N ILE A 70 -20.84 0.71 1.78
CA ILE A 70 -20.83 1.43 3.07
C ILE A 70 -19.41 1.57 3.62
N PHE A 71 -18.60 0.50 3.55
CA PHE A 71 -17.22 0.55 4.06
C PHE A 71 -16.28 1.44 3.23
N PRO A 72 -16.26 1.37 1.88
CA PRO A 72 -15.54 2.37 1.10
C PRO A 72 -16.01 3.79 1.39
N THR A 73 -17.31 4.01 1.57
CA THR A 73 -17.84 5.34 1.94
C THR A 73 -17.31 5.79 3.30
N PHE A 74 -17.21 4.90 4.28
CA PHE A 74 -16.57 5.18 5.56
C PHE A 74 -15.11 5.61 5.40
N PHE A 75 -14.32 4.90 4.59
CA PHE A 75 -12.93 5.28 4.34
C PHE A 75 -12.81 6.59 3.55
N MET A 76 -13.72 6.87 2.62
CA MET A 76 -13.80 8.14 1.89
C MET A 76 -14.05 9.31 2.86
N ILE A 77 -15.03 9.18 3.75
CA ILE A 77 -15.33 10.20 4.77
C ILE A 77 -14.14 10.36 5.71
N THR A 78 -13.52 9.26 6.14
CA THR A 78 -12.34 9.29 7.01
C THR A 78 -11.15 9.97 6.33
N ALA A 79 -10.94 9.73 5.03
CA ALA A 79 -9.93 10.42 4.25
C ALA A 79 -10.23 11.92 4.16
N PHE A 80 -11.48 12.30 3.91
CA PHE A 80 -11.89 13.70 3.92
C PHE A 80 -11.65 14.38 5.29
N LEU A 81 -12.01 13.72 6.39
CA LEU A 81 -11.75 14.25 7.73
C LEU A 81 -10.26 14.33 8.05
N SER A 82 -9.46 13.35 7.59
CA SER A 82 -8.01 13.35 7.75
C SER A 82 -7.32 14.44 6.92
N LEU A 83 -7.92 14.85 5.79
CA LEU A 83 -7.46 15.98 4.98
C LEU A 83 -7.64 17.32 5.73
N VAL A 84 -8.72 17.47 6.51
CA VAL A 84 -9.04 18.69 7.28
C VAL A 84 -8.42 18.66 8.70
N GLY A 85 -7.72 17.59 9.08
CA GLY A 85 -7.11 17.47 10.41
C GLY A 85 -8.07 17.00 11.51
N LEU A 86 -9.24 16.48 11.14
CA LEU A 86 -10.30 16.00 12.04
C LEU A 86 -10.25 14.48 12.29
N GLN A 87 -9.13 13.82 11.98
CA GLN A 87 -8.99 12.36 12.13
C GLN A 87 -9.28 11.83 13.55
N ARG A 88 -9.05 12.66 14.58
CA ARG A 88 -9.30 12.31 15.99
C ARG A 88 -10.77 12.02 16.31
N PHE A 89 -11.69 12.50 15.48
CA PHE A 89 -13.14 12.27 15.64
C PHE A 89 -13.62 10.98 14.98
N VAL A 90 -12.76 10.30 14.21
CA VAL A 90 -13.07 9.00 13.60
C VAL A 90 -12.46 7.86 14.40
N ALA A 91 -11.23 8.03 14.86
CA ALA A 91 -10.54 7.03 15.66
C ALA A 91 -9.62 7.69 16.69
N SER A 92 -9.66 7.18 17.91
CA SER A 92 -8.86 7.66 19.03
C SER A 92 -7.46 7.04 19.01
N GLU A 93 -6.45 7.81 19.40
CA GLU A 93 -5.08 7.31 19.56
C GLU A 93 -4.89 6.54 20.88
N GLU A 94 -5.77 6.72 21.85
CA GLU A 94 -5.60 6.22 23.22
C GLU A 94 -6.44 4.97 23.50
N SER A 95 -7.69 4.95 23.04
CA SER A 95 -8.71 3.97 23.41
C SER A 95 -9.41 3.31 22.23
N TYR A 96 -9.43 1.98 22.20
CA TYR A 96 -10.22 1.20 21.23
C TYR A 96 -11.72 1.32 21.47
N THR A 97 -12.16 1.39 22.73
CA THR A 97 -13.58 1.56 23.08
C THR A 97 -14.13 2.85 22.49
N ARG A 98 -13.40 3.96 22.64
CA ARG A 98 -13.80 5.25 22.03
C ARG A 98 -13.82 5.16 20.50
N SER A 99 -12.84 4.48 19.91
CA SER A 99 -12.77 4.26 18.46
C SER A 99 -13.93 3.39 17.93
N PHE A 100 -14.43 2.44 18.72
CA PHE A 100 -15.59 1.63 18.39
C PHE A 100 -16.89 2.44 18.41
N VAL A 101 -17.09 3.29 19.42
CA VAL A 101 -18.23 4.21 19.47
C VAL A 101 -18.24 5.15 18.26
N PHE A 102 -17.08 5.74 17.94
CA PHE A 102 -16.95 6.57 16.73
C PHE A 102 -17.22 5.78 15.45
N PHE A 103 -16.76 4.54 15.35
CA PHE A 103 -17.04 3.68 14.21
C PHE A 103 -18.55 3.46 14.00
N ILE A 104 -19.32 3.18 15.06
CA ILE A 104 -20.78 3.01 14.96
C ILE A 104 -21.44 4.27 14.41
N ILE A 105 -21.07 5.45 14.92
CA ILE A 105 -21.63 6.72 14.46
C ILE A 105 -21.30 6.94 12.98
N TRP A 106 -20.03 6.77 12.61
CA TRP A 106 -19.57 7.02 11.25
C TRP A 106 -20.04 5.98 10.24
N ILE A 107 -20.27 4.73 10.63
CA ILE A 107 -20.80 3.71 9.70
C ILE A 107 -22.27 3.99 9.37
N VAL A 108 -23.06 4.49 10.33
CA VAL A 108 -24.43 4.94 10.09
C VAL A 108 -24.46 6.14 9.15
N ILE A 109 -23.59 7.14 9.40
CA ILE A 109 -23.43 8.28 8.48
C ILE A 109 -23.00 7.80 7.09
N SER A 110 -22.08 6.84 7.02
CA SER A 110 -21.59 6.28 5.75
C SER A 110 -22.69 5.56 4.99
N ALA A 111 -23.59 4.85 5.67
CA ALA A 111 -24.75 4.21 5.05
C ALA A 111 -25.71 5.25 4.44
N PHE A 112 -25.96 6.35 5.17
CA PHE A 112 -26.81 7.44 4.68
C PHE A 112 -26.18 8.16 3.49
N VAL A 113 -24.88 8.48 3.57
CA VAL A 113 -24.13 9.09 2.45
C VAL A 113 -24.12 8.15 1.25
N TYR A 114 -23.87 6.85 1.46
CA TYR A 114 -23.88 5.86 0.38
C TYR A 114 -25.23 5.79 -0.32
N LEU A 115 -26.34 5.81 0.44
CA LEU A 115 -27.69 5.87 -0.12
C LEU A 115 -27.88 7.13 -0.98
N ILE A 116 -27.44 8.30 -0.52
CA ILE A 116 -27.51 9.54 -1.32
C ILE A 116 -26.67 9.42 -2.60
N LEU A 117 -25.45 8.87 -2.52
CA LEU A 117 -24.59 8.65 -3.69
C LEU A 117 -25.24 7.68 -4.68
N TRP A 118 -25.98 6.70 -4.19
CA TRP A 118 -26.73 5.76 -5.02
C TRP A 118 -27.90 6.45 -5.74
N LEU A 119 -28.73 7.19 -5.00
CA LEU A 119 -29.89 7.91 -5.54
C LEU A 119 -29.51 8.98 -6.58
N THR A 120 -28.32 9.57 -6.43
CA THR A 120 -27.78 10.58 -7.36
C THR A 120 -26.95 9.98 -8.50
N GLY A 121 -26.67 8.67 -8.48
CA GLY A 121 -25.78 8.00 -9.43
C GLY A 121 -24.28 8.31 -9.24
N MET A 122 -23.92 9.18 -8.30
CA MET A 122 -22.53 9.55 -8.00
C MET A 122 -21.69 8.37 -7.48
N VAL A 123 -22.34 7.33 -6.97
CA VAL A 123 -21.68 6.09 -6.52
C VAL A 123 -20.78 5.50 -7.60
N PHE A 124 -21.19 5.51 -8.87
CA PHE A 124 -20.39 4.94 -9.95
C PHE A 124 -19.14 5.79 -10.23
N TRP A 125 -19.28 7.11 -10.25
CA TRP A 125 -18.15 8.01 -10.45
C TRP A 125 -17.11 7.90 -9.32
N ILE A 126 -17.58 7.79 -8.08
CA ILE A 126 -16.69 7.72 -6.91
C ILE A 126 -16.09 6.31 -6.76
N LEU A 127 -16.89 5.25 -6.77
CA LEU A 127 -16.38 3.90 -6.55
C LEU A 127 -15.67 3.35 -7.79
N VAL A 128 -16.29 3.43 -8.98
CA VAL A 128 -15.65 2.93 -10.21
C VAL A 128 -14.59 3.90 -10.71
N GLY A 129 -14.91 5.19 -10.78
CA GLY A 129 -14.00 6.19 -11.33
C GLY A 129 -12.82 6.54 -10.44
N ILE A 130 -13.03 6.71 -9.13
CA ILE A 130 -11.95 7.12 -8.21
C ILE A 130 -11.37 5.93 -7.47
N ALA A 131 -12.16 5.13 -6.78
CA ALA A 131 -11.62 4.08 -5.91
C ALA A 131 -11.01 2.91 -6.72
N PHE A 132 -11.76 2.39 -7.69
CA PHE A 132 -11.34 1.25 -8.50
C PHE A 132 -10.18 1.59 -9.45
N LEU A 133 -10.31 2.65 -10.28
CA LEU A 133 -9.21 3.09 -11.13
C LEU A 133 -8.02 3.64 -10.32
N GLY A 134 -8.30 4.31 -9.20
CA GLY A 134 -7.27 4.79 -8.28
C GLY A 134 -6.46 3.65 -7.68
N TRP A 135 -7.10 2.54 -7.28
CA TRP A 135 -6.39 1.35 -6.80
C TRP A 135 -5.54 0.70 -7.89
N ILE A 136 -6.08 0.51 -9.10
CA ILE A 136 -5.33 -0.02 -10.24
C ILE A 136 -4.13 0.85 -10.57
N GLY A 137 -4.32 2.16 -10.65
CA GLY A 137 -3.26 3.14 -10.89
C GLY A 137 -2.22 3.14 -9.77
N PHE A 138 -2.65 3.01 -8.52
CA PHE A 138 -1.77 2.91 -7.36
C PHE A 138 -0.94 1.63 -7.37
N GLN A 139 -1.54 0.48 -7.67
CA GLN A 139 -0.83 -0.78 -7.83
C GLN A 139 0.20 -0.67 -8.96
N ALA A 140 -0.19 -0.19 -10.14
CA ALA A 140 0.71 -0.01 -11.28
C ALA A 140 1.86 0.97 -10.96
N TYR A 141 1.58 2.05 -10.24
CA TYR A 141 2.58 3.00 -9.76
C TYR A 141 3.58 2.35 -8.81
N LEU A 142 3.11 1.69 -7.75
CA LEU A 142 3.96 1.02 -6.77
C LEU A 142 4.80 -0.07 -7.42
N SER A 143 4.20 -0.85 -8.32
CA SER A 143 4.89 -1.91 -9.06
C SER A 143 6.03 -1.36 -9.90
N SER A 144 5.75 -0.33 -10.68
CA SER A 144 6.73 0.28 -11.57
C SER A 144 7.85 0.97 -10.77
N ARG A 145 7.49 1.70 -9.71
CA ARG A 145 8.46 2.35 -8.81
C ARG A 145 9.35 1.33 -8.10
N THR A 146 8.77 0.24 -7.62
CA THR A 146 9.51 -0.80 -6.90
C THR A 146 10.46 -1.54 -7.83
N ALA A 147 10.00 -1.91 -9.04
CA ALA A 147 10.84 -2.52 -10.06
C ALA A 147 12.05 -1.63 -10.43
N LEU A 148 11.81 -0.34 -10.62
CA LEU A 148 12.89 0.63 -10.88
C LEU A 148 13.82 0.85 -9.67
N GLY A 149 13.27 0.89 -8.46
CA GLY A 149 14.02 1.11 -7.22
C GLY A 149 14.92 -0.08 -6.83
N TYR A 150 14.45 -1.31 -6.99
CA TYR A 150 15.31 -2.50 -6.85
C TYR A 150 16.49 -2.45 -7.81
N ALA A 151 16.24 -1.96 -9.02
CA ALA A 151 17.28 -1.89 -10.02
C ALA A 151 18.25 -0.71 -9.78
N GLU A 152 17.81 0.40 -9.16
CA GLU A 152 18.72 1.47 -8.66
C GLU A 152 19.65 0.99 -7.54
N SER A 153 19.18 0.11 -6.65
CA SER A 153 20.01 -0.40 -5.55
C SER A 153 21.17 -1.29 -6.02
N VAL A 154 21.10 -1.81 -7.24
CA VAL A 154 22.15 -2.63 -7.85
C VAL A 154 22.92 -1.73 -8.84
N GLN A 155 23.69 -0.76 -8.34
CA GLN A 155 24.54 0.06 -9.20
C GLN A 155 25.70 -0.78 -9.75
N ILE A 156 25.55 -1.30 -10.96
CA ILE A 156 26.62 -2.02 -11.64
C ILE A 156 27.64 -0.99 -12.16
N LYS A 157 28.73 -0.77 -11.39
CA LYS A 157 29.81 0.18 -11.72
C LYS A 157 30.53 -0.11 -13.04
N SER A 158 30.53 -1.37 -13.50
CA SER A 158 31.11 -1.73 -14.80
C SER A 158 30.30 -2.84 -15.48
N ARG A 159 29.89 -2.59 -16.72
CA ARG A 159 29.01 -3.49 -17.47
C ARG A 159 29.86 -4.54 -18.20
N SER A 160 29.81 -5.80 -17.76
CA SER A 160 30.37 -6.89 -18.55
C SER A 160 29.51 -7.11 -19.81
N ARG A 161 30.12 -7.57 -20.92
CA ARG A 161 29.38 -7.90 -22.15
C ARG A 161 28.29 -8.95 -21.90
N VAL A 162 28.50 -9.83 -20.92
CA VAL A 162 27.56 -10.86 -20.49
C VAL A 162 26.31 -10.24 -19.88
N VAL A 163 26.46 -9.26 -18.98
CA VAL A 163 25.31 -8.56 -18.37
C VAL A 163 24.50 -7.81 -19.44
N ALA A 164 25.18 -7.12 -20.36
CA ALA A 164 24.49 -6.44 -21.47
C ALA A 164 23.71 -7.41 -22.38
N PHE A 165 24.30 -8.57 -22.68
CA PHE A 165 23.63 -9.62 -23.45
C PHE A 165 22.42 -10.22 -22.70
N LEU A 166 22.58 -10.51 -21.41
CA LEU A 166 21.51 -11.04 -20.57
C LEU A 166 20.32 -10.08 -20.52
N LEU A 167 20.57 -8.77 -20.35
CA LEU A 167 19.51 -7.75 -20.31
C LEU A 167 18.84 -7.54 -21.67
N GLY A 168 19.61 -7.60 -22.77
CA GLY A 168 19.03 -7.63 -24.12
C GLY A 168 18.14 -8.85 -24.33
N THR A 169 18.53 -10.00 -23.78
CA THR A 169 17.74 -11.23 -23.80
C THR A 169 16.47 -11.09 -22.95
N LEU A 170 16.53 -10.45 -21.78
CA LEU A 170 15.35 -10.16 -20.96
C LEU A 170 14.34 -9.26 -21.69
N HIS A 171 14.84 -8.29 -22.46
CA HIS A 171 13.98 -7.45 -23.29
C HIS A 171 13.30 -8.24 -24.41
N ILE A 172 14.01 -9.15 -25.09
CA ILE A 172 13.38 -10.04 -26.09
C ILE A 172 12.39 -10.99 -25.41
N LEU A 173 12.74 -11.50 -24.23
CA LEU A 173 11.88 -12.39 -23.45
C LEU A 173 10.56 -11.71 -23.09
N SER A 174 10.53 -10.39 -22.85
CA SER A 174 9.28 -9.67 -22.58
C SER A 174 8.31 -9.72 -23.76
N TYR A 175 8.80 -9.63 -25.00
CA TYR A 175 8.00 -9.87 -26.21
C TYR A 175 7.49 -11.30 -26.30
N VAL A 176 8.37 -12.27 -26.07
CA VAL A 176 8.02 -13.70 -26.13
C VAL A 176 6.93 -14.04 -25.11
N ILE A 177 7.01 -13.49 -23.89
CA ILE A 177 6.00 -13.70 -22.85
C ILE A 177 4.64 -13.13 -23.29
N VAL A 178 4.58 -11.89 -23.78
CA VAL A 178 3.29 -11.26 -24.16
C VAL A 178 2.68 -11.97 -25.37
N ILE A 179 3.46 -12.17 -26.43
CA ILE A 179 2.99 -12.82 -27.68
C ILE A 179 2.64 -14.28 -27.40
N GLY A 180 3.51 -15.00 -26.70
CA GLY A 180 3.30 -16.40 -26.34
C GLY A 180 2.07 -16.59 -25.46
N ALA A 181 1.89 -15.77 -24.44
CA ALA A 181 0.70 -15.80 -23.59
C ALA A 181 -0.57 -15.55 -24.43
N PHE A 182 -0.60 -14.50 -25.26
CA PHE A 182 -1.76 -14.22 -26.10
C PHE A 182 -2.10 -15.39 -27.03
N ILE A 183 -1.12 -15.92 -27.79
CA ILE A 183 -1.35 -17.00 -28.75
C ILE A 183 -1.82 -18.28 -28.05
N ILE A 184 -1.12 -18.71 -27.00
CA ILE A 184 -1.46 -19.96 -26.28
C ILE A 184 -2.86 -19.84 -25.66
N LEU A 185 -3.15 -18.73 -24.99
CA LEU A 185 -4.44 -18.52 -24.34
C LEU A 185 -5.57 -18.33 -25.36
N PHE A 186 -5.32 -17.69 -26.49
CA PHE A 186 -6.28 -17.58 -27.58
C PHE A 186 -6.64 -18.97 -28.14
N ILE A 187 -5.63 -19.82 -28.42
CA ILE A 187 -5.86 -21.19 -28.89
C ILE A 187 -6.65 -21.98 -27.84
N TRP A 188 -6.26 -21.88 -26.57
CA TRP A 188 -6.95 -22.57 -25.48
C TRP A 188 -8.40 -22.10 -25.35
N TYR A 189 -8.65 -20.80 -25.39
CA TYR A 189 -9.98 -20.20 -25.34
C TYR A 189 -10.85 -20.66 -26.51
N ALA A 190 -10.30 -20.61 -27.73
CA ALA A 190 -10.98 -21.03 -28.97
C ALA A 190 -11.33 -22.53 -28.95
N ALA A 191 -10.46 -23.37 -28.38
CA ALA A 191 -10.65 -24.81 -28.34
C ALA A 191 -11.67 -25.27 -27.28
N THR A 192 -11.92 -24.47 -26.25
CA THR A 192 -12.70 -24.88 -25.06
C THR A 192 -14.03 -24.15 -24.90
N THR A 193 -14.22 -23.01 -25.55
CA THR A 193 -15.43 -22.20 -25.38
C THR A 193 -16.44 -22.50 -26.49
N ALA A 194 -17.64 -22.92 -26.11
CA ALA A 194 -18.71 -23.27 -27.05
C ALA A 194 -19.26 -22.08 -27.85
N LEU A 195 -19.17 -20.86 -27.31
CA LEU A 195 -19.53 -19.61 -27.96
C LEU A 195 -18.34 -18.65 -27.94
N PHE A 196 -17.85 -18.30 -29.12
CA PHE A 196 -16.68 -17.43 -29.25
C PHE A 196 -17.05 -15.96 -29.02
N ASP A 197 -16.55 -15.37 -27.94
CA ASP A 197 -16.78 -13.95 -27.62
C ASP A 197 -15.71 -13.05 -28.26
N TRP A 198 -16.06 -12.44 -29.39
CA TRP A 198 -15.20 -11.51 -30.11
C TRP A 198 -14.88 -10.24 -29.35
N VAL A 199 -15.73 -9.81 -28.41
CA VAL A 199 -15.48 -8.61 -27.60
C VAL A 199 -14.34 -8.87 -26.63
N VAL A 200 -14.36 -10.03 -25.97
CA VAL A 200 -13.30 -10.44 -25.04
C VAL A 200 -11.96 -10.60 -25.77
N VAL A 201 -11.97 -11.30 -26.90
CA VAL A 201 -10.76 -11.52 -27.70
C VAL A 201 -10.22 -10.20 -28.25
N GLY A 202 -11.09 -9.31 -28.72
CA GLY A 202 -10.72 -7.97 -29.16
C GLY A 202 -10.07 -7.16 -28.05
N ALA A 203 -10.64 -7.18 -26.84
CA ALA A 203 -10.07 -6.51 -25.67
C ALA A 203 -8.69 -7.08 -25.29
N ALA A 204 -8.56 -8.41 -25.27
CA ALA A 204 -7.27 -9.07 -25.01
C ALA A 204 -6.22 -8.70 -26.06
N LEU A 205 -6.60 -8.65 -27.35
CA LEU A 205 -5.70 -8.27 -28.44
C LEU A 205 -5.23 -6.81 -28.31
N ILE A 206 -6.16 -5.87 -28.07
CA ILE A 206 -5.82 -4.46 -27.86
C ILE A 206 -4.85 -4.32 -26.69
N GLY A 207 -5.10 -5.02 -25.59
CA GLY A 207 -4.25 -4.99 -24.42
C GLY A 207 -2.85 -5.58 -24.66
N ALA A 208 -2.77 -6.70 -25.38
CA ALA A 208 -1.49 -7.26 -25.82
C ALA A 208 -0.73 -6.26 -26.72
N LEU A 209 -1.41 -5.59 -27.65
CA LEU A 209 -0.81 -4.56 -28.51
C LEU A 209 -0.31 -3.35 -27.71
N LEU A 210 -1.04 -2.91 -26.68
CA LEU A 210 -0.58 -1.84 -25.79
C LEU A 210 0.69 -2.24 -25.03
N ALA A 211 0.76 -3.48 -24.53
CA ALA A 211 1.96 -4.00 -23.87
C ALA A 211 3.15 -4.13 -24.83
N LEU A 212 2.92 -4.56 -26.07
CA LEU A 212 3.95 -4.59 -27.11
C LEU A 212 4.41 -3.19 -27.49
N GLY A 213 3.49 -2.22 -27.55
CA GLY A 213 3.79 -0.81 -27.75
C GLY A 213 4.64 -0.24 -26.61
N PHE A 214 4.31 -0.55 -25.37
CA PHE A 214 5.14 -0.22 -24.21
C PHE A 214 6.55 -0.83 -24.33
N ASN A 215 6.65 -2.13 -24.61
CA ASN A 215 7.95 -2.78 -24.81
C ASN A 215 8.74 -2.16 -25.96
N PHE A 216 8.08 -1.74 -27.04
CA PHE A 216 8.73 -1.06 -28.16
C PHE A 216 9.32 0.30 -27.76
N VAL A 217 8.54 1.10 -27.04
CA VAL A 217 9.02 2.40 -26.54
C VAL A 217 10.15 2.21 -25.52
N ASN A 218 10.00 1.26 -24.59
CA ASN A 218 11.04 0.90 -23.63
C ASN A 218 12.33 0.46 -24.34
N GLY A 219 12.23 -0.38 -25.38
CA GLY A 219 13.36 -0.80 -26.20
C GLY A 219 14.06 0.38 -26.90
N PHE A 220 13.29 1.32 -27.45
CA PHE A 220 13.83 2.54 -28.04
C PHE A 220 14.58 3.40 -27.00
N ILE A 221 14.01 3.52 -25.79
CA ILE A 221 14.66 4.22 -24.68
C ILE A 221 15.95 3.51 -24.27
N MET A 222 15.95 2.19 -24.13
CA MET A 222 17.14 1.40 -23.82
C MET A 222 18.25 1.60 -24.86
N LEU A 223 17.91 1.67 -26.15
CA LEU A 223 18.87 1.95 -27.23
C LEU A 223 19.46 3.37 -27.13
N ARG A 224 18.62 4.35 -26.78
CA ARG A 224 19.03 5.75 -26.60
C ARG A 224 19.92 5.93 -25.37
N GLU A 225 19.58 5.28 -24.27
CA GLU A 225 20.30 5.37 -22.99
C GLU A 225 21.34 4.26 -22.79
N ARG A 226 21.70 3.51 -23.84
CA ARG A 226 22.54 2.28 -23.79
C ARG A 226 23.85 2.34 -23.01
N LYS A 227 24.37 3.56 -22.78
CA LYS A 227 25.62 3.82 -22.05
C LYS A 227 25.42 4.11 -20.55
N ARG A 228 24.17 4.25 -20.10
CA ARG A 228 23.83 4.54 -18.70
C ARG A 228 23.44 3.25 -17.96
N VAL A 229 23.69 3.25 -16.66
CA VAL A 229 23.30 2.16 -15.73
C VAL A 229 21.78 2.00 -15.66
N THR A 230 21.02 3.05 -15.99
CA THR A 230 19.55 3.05 -15.99
C THR A 230 18.91 2.02 -16.93
N VAL A 231 19.63 1.55 -17.95
CA VAL A 231 19.13 0.59 -18.95
C VAL A 231 18.76 -0.76 -18.32
N ASP A 232 19.48 -1.14 -17.27
CA ASP A 232 19.28 -2.44 -16.61
C ASP A 232 17.93 -2.45 -15.88
N ASN A 233 17.57 -1.31 -15.29
CA ASN A 233 16.27 -1.07 -14.63
C ASN A 233 15.11 -1.12 -15.62
N LEU A 234 15.34 -0.62 -16.84
CA LEU A 234 14.35 -0.59 -17.91
C LEU A 234 14.04 -1.99 -18.47
N ALA A 235 15.05 -2.84 -18.61
CA ALA A 235 14.86 -4.23 -19.04
C ALA A 235 14.06 -5.04 -18.01
N LEU A 236 14.37 -4.88 -16.72
CA LEU A 236 13.66 -5.54 -15.62
C LEU A 236 12.21 -5.05 -15.50
N LEU A 237 11.97 -3.74 -15.65
CA LEU A 237 10.62 -3.18 -15.73
C LEU A 237 9.85 -3.77 -16.91
N GLY A 238 10.47 -3.88 -18.08
CA GLY A 238 9.88 -4.49 -19.27
C GLY A 238 9.43 -5.93 -19.04
N LEU A 239 10.29 -6.75 -18.44
CA LEU A 239 9.97 -8.13 -18.07
C LEU A 239 8.84 -8.21 -17.05
N PHE A 240 8.88 -7.34 -16.04
CA PHE A 240 7.89 -7.29 -14.98
C PHE A 240 6.50 -6.95 -15.53
N ILE A 241 6.40 -5.93 -16.39
CA ILE A 241 5.13 -5.57 -17.05
C ILE A 241 4.65 -6.70 -17.97
N ALA A 242 5.54 -7.37 -18.70
CA ALA A 242 5.18 -8.52 -19.52
C ALA A 242 4.58 -9.68 -18.70
N ALA A 243 5.11 -9.97 -17.51
CA ALA A 243 4.54 -10.98 -16.63
C ALA A 243 3.14 -10.61 -16.11
N TYR A 244 2.92 -9.35 -15.73
CA TYR A 244 1.60 -8.85 -15.33
C TYR A 244 0.58 -8.92 -16.48
N VAL A 245 1.00 -8.50 -17.67
CA VAL A 245 0.18 -8.57 -18.89
C VAL A 245 -0.18 -10.02 -19.19
N ALA A 246 0.75 -10.96 -19.11
CA ALA A 246 0.48 -12.38 -19.31
C ALA A 246 -0.55 -12.91 -18.30
N TYR A 247 -0.47 -12.48 -17.04
CA TYR A 247 -1.45 -12.83 -16.02
C TYR A 247 -2.85 -12.26 -16.31
N PHE A 248 -2.97 -10.98 -16.69
CA PHE A 248 -4.27 -10.42 -17.07
C PHE A 248 -4.84 -11.07 -18.33
N LEU A 249 -4.00 -11.39 -19.31
CA LEU A 249 -4.40 -12.17 -20.47
C LEU A 249 -4.95 -13.55 -20.06
N TYR A 250 -4.31 -14.22 -19.10
CA TYR A 250 -4.81 -15.48 -18.55
C TYR A 250 -6.19 -15.32 -17.94
N ASN A 251 -6.42 -14.31 -17.08
CA ASN A 251 -7.73 -14.09 -16.48
C ASN A 251 -8.84 -13.73 -17.49
N ILE A 252 -8.49 -13.02 -18.56
CA ILE A 252 -9.44 -12.61 -19.61
C ILE A 252 -9.78 -13.78 -20.53
N LEU A 253 -8.78 -14.58 -20.93
CA LEU A 253 -8.94 -15.64 -21.93
C LEU A 253 -9.11 -17.04 -21.34
N LYS A 254 -9.04 -17.21 -20.01
CA LYS A 254 -9.34 -18.52 -19.40
C LYS A 254 -10.79 -18.93 -19.69
N PRO A 255 -11.07 -20.23 -19.89
CA PRO A 255 -12.44 -20.70 -20.11
C PRO A 255 -13.31 -20.41 -18.88
N VAL A 256 -14.58 -20.08 -19.10
CA VAL A 256 -15.50 -19.87 -17.98
C VAL A 256 -15.92 -21.23 -17.42
N SER A 257 -15.44 -21.53 -16.22
CA SER A 257 -15.79 -22.72 -15.46
C SER A 257 -16.53 -22.33 -14.19
N ALA A 258 -17.55 -23.09 -13.80
CA ALA A 258 -18.25 -22.93 -12.52
C ALA A 258 -17.39 -23.35 -11.30
N SER A 259 -16.17 -23.86 -11.51
CA SER A 259 -15.24 -24.23 -10.44
C SER A 259 -14.44 -23.04 -9.95
N ILE A 260 -14.10 -23.05 -8.66
CA ILE A 260 -13.20 -22.08 -8.04
C ILE A 260 -11.84 -22.17 -8.72
N ASP A 261 -11.44 -21.09 -9.41
CA ASP A 261 -10.10 -20.95 -9.95
C ASP A 261 -9.12 -20.56 -8.84
N LEU A 262 -8.62 -21.59 -8.16
CA LEU A 262 -7.67 -21.44 -7.05
C LEU A 262 -6.40 -20.68 -7.47
N LEU A 263 -5.92 -20.87 -8.71
CA LEU A 263 -4.70 -20.21 -9.17
C LEU A 263 -4.90 -18.70 -9.28
N SER A 264 -5.96 -18.26 -9.96
CA SER A 264 -6.29 -16.84 -10.07
C SER A 264 -6.56 -16.23 -8.69
N LEU A 265 -7.31 -16.93 -7.84
CA LEU A 265 -7.64 -16.47 -6.50
C LEU A 265 -6.37 -16.25 -5.66
N VAL A 266 -5.44 -17.20 -5.67
CA VAL A 266 -4.18 -17.11 -4.92
C VAL A 266 -3.30 -15.98 -5.45
N ILE A 267 -3.19 -15.81 -6.77
CA ILE A 267 -2.38 -14.74 -7.37
C ILE A 267 -3.00 -13.37 -7.10
N ASP A 268 -4.31 -13.20 -7.28
CA ASP A 268 -5.01 -11.94 -7.00
C ASP A 268 -4.95 -11.56 -5.51
N ALA A 269 -5.17 -12.52 -4.62
CA ALA A 269 -5.05 -12.31 -3.18
C ALA A 269 -3.60 -11.97 -2.81
N GLY A 270 -2.63 -12.72 -3.33
CA GLY A 270 -1.20 -12.50 -3.09
C GLY A 270 -0.73 -11.11 -3.53
N MET A 271 -1.09 -10.69 -4.75
CA MET A 271 -0.77 -9.35 -5.25
C MET A 271 -1.46 -8.26 -4.42
N SER A 272 -2.75 -8.42 -4.10
CA SER A 272 -3.49 -7.43 -3.32
C SER A 272 -2.93 -7.27 -1.91
N ILE A 273 -2.59 -8.38 -1.25
CA ILE A 273 -1.94 -8.39 0.08
C ILE A 273 -0.55 -7.73 -0.02
N PHE A 274 0.25 -8.09 -1.03
CA PHE A 274 1.57 -7.49 -1.23
C PHE A 274 1.50 -5.98 -1.38
N PHE A 275 0.64 -5.47 -2.27
CA PHE A 275 0.48 -4.02 -2.48
C PHE A 275 -0.08 -3.31 -1.26
N LEU A 276 -1.00 -3.94 -0.54
CA LEU A 276 -1.51 -3.42 0.72
C LEU A 276 -0.37 -3.29 1.74
N LEU A 277 0.35 -4.37 2.04
CA LEU A 277 1.45 -4.35 2.99
C LEU A 277 2.55 -3.35 2.60
N TYR A 278 2.83 -3.23 1.31
CA TYR A 278 3.77 -2.22 0.80
C TYR A 278 3.26 -0.79 1.01
N ALA A 279 1.98 -0.53 0.77
CA ALA A 279 1.37 0.76 1.07
C ALA A 279 1.43 1.08 2.56
N LEU A 280 1.10 0.12 3.44
CA LEU A 280 1.16 0.29 4.89
C LEU A 280 2.59 0.55 5.37
N SER A 281 3.56 -0.17 4.81
CA SER A 281 4.98 0.07 5.08
C SER A 281 5.41 1.47 4.67
N SER A 282 5.03 1.93 3.47
CA SER A 282 5.32 3.29 3.00
C SER A 282 4.67 4.34 3.89
N VAL A 283 3.43 4.13 4.34
CA VAL A 283 2.75 5.02 5.29
C VAL A 283 3.50 5.05 6.62
N GLY A 284 3.95 3.91 7.12
CA GLY A 284 4.72 3.85 8.36
C GLY A 284 6.07 4.55 8.25
N LEU A 285 6.76 4.48 7.12
CA LEU A 285 7.98 5.28 6.89
C LEU A 285 7.68 6.80 6.88
N THR A 286 6.53 7.22 6.35
CA THR A 286 6.12 8.63 6.42
C THR A 286 5.80 9.10 7.84
N LEU A 287 5.44 8.20 8.77
CA LEU A 287 5.33 8.55 10.19
C LEU A 287 6.69 8.89 10.79
N ALA A 288 7.75 8.15 10.44
CA ALA A 288 9.09 8.42 10.92
C ALA A 288 9.69 9.71 10.33
N SER A 289 9.41 10.02 9.06
CA SER A 289 9.94 11.24 8.41
C SER A 289 9.23 12.54 8.84
N ARG A 290 8.18 12.45 9.66
CA ARG A 290 7.40 13.61 10.14
C ARG A 290 8.03 14.35 11.32
N ALA A 291 9.15 13.86 11.85
CA ALA A 291 9.95 14.61 12.80
C ALA A 291 10.59 15.86 12.17
N ASP A 292 10.89 15.85 10.86
CA ASP A 292 11.90 16.78 10.31
C ASP A 292 11.43 17.73 9.17
N LEU A 293 10.17 17.71 8.72
CA LEU A 293 9.79 18.49 7.51
C LEU A 293 8.55 19.38 7.66
N ASP A 294 8.79 20.69 7.66
CA ASP A 294 7.82 21.78 7.64
C ASP A 294 7.48 22.25 6.21
N THR A 295 6.46 21.65 5.61
CA THR A 295 5.85 22.16 4.36
C THR A 295 4.34 22.33 4.51
N ARG A 296 3.77 23.28 3.73
CA ARG A 296 2.39 23.78 3.90
C ARG A 296 1.26 22.80 3.51
N TRP A 297 1.57 21.72 2.79
CA TRP A 297 0.61 20.66 2.40
C TRP A 297 1.14 19.30 2.87
N LYS A 298 1.05 19.01 4.17
CA LYS A 298 1.44 17.70 4.73
C LYS A 298 0.32 16.69 4.46
N ILE A 299 0.47 15.81 3.46
CA ILE A 299 -0.37 14.62 3.33
C ILE A 299 -0.21 13.82 4.63
N SER A 300 -1.25 13.79 5.48
CA SER A 300 -1.23 13.04 6.73
C SER A 300 -0.97 11.56 6.50
N SER A 301 -0.19 10.93 7.37
CA SER A 301 -0.04 9.47 7.40
C SER A 301 -1.41 8.79 7.45
N GLU A 302 -2.34 9.41 8.17
CA GLU A 302 -3.75 9.04 8.27
C GLU A 302 -4.47 9.22 6.94
N LEU A 303 -4.29 10.36 6.26
CA LEU A 303 -4.84 10.58 4.92
C LEU A 303 -4.31 9.53 3.93
N ALA A 304 -3.01 9.24 3.96
CA ALA A 304 -2.42 8.22 3.08
C ALA A 304 -2.97 6.81 3.38
N ALA A 305 -3.09 6.43 4.65
CA ALA A 305 -3.68 5.15 5.05
C ALA A 305 -5.16 5.04 4.65
N THR A 306 -5.95 6.08 4.94
CA THR A 306 -7.40 6.09 4.70
C THR A 306 -7.73 6.15 3.22
N MET A 307 -6.95 6.89 2.42
CA MET A 307 -7.04 6.84 0.95
C MET A 307 -6.67 5.45 0.41
N THR A 308 -5.64 4.81 0.95
CA THR A 308 -5.26 3.44 0.57
C THR A 308 -6.41 2.47 0.86
N PHE A 309 -7.00 2.54 2.05
CA PHE A 309 -8.15 1.71 2.42
C PHE A 309 -9.39 2.02 1.59
N PHE A 310 -9.65 3.29 1.28
CA PHE A 310 -10.74 3.69 0.38
C PHE A 310 -10.58 3.07 -1.01
N PHE A 311 -9.40 3.20 -1.61
CA PHE A 311 -9.10 2.63 -2.92
C PHE A 311 -9.21 1.10 -2.91
N ALA A 312 -8.56 0.44 -1.95
CA ALA A 312 -8.55 -1.02 -1.85
C ALA A 312 -9.96 -1.60 -1.60
N SER A 313 -10.69 -1.04 -0.63
CA SER A 313 -12.05 -1.50 -0.32
C SER A 313 -13.03 -1.20 -1.46
N GLY A 314 -12.95 -0.01 -2.06
CA GLY A 314 -13.77 0.35 -3.22
C GLY A 314 -13.48 -0.56 -4.42
N TYR A 315 -12.22 -0.91 -4.66
CA TYR A 315 -11.84 -1.89 -5.68
C TYR A 315 -12.50 -3.25 -5.43
N LEU A 316 -12.45 -3.79 -4.21
CA LEU A 316 -13.07 -5.08 -3.88
C LEU A 316 -14.59 -5.06 -4.12
N VAL A 317 -15.26 -3.98 -3.72
CA VAL A 317 -16.70 -3.81 -3.93
C VAL A 317 -17.02 -3.72 -5.42
N VAL A 318 -16.29 -2.91 -6.18
CA VAL A 318 -16.51 -2.76 -7.63
C VAL A 318 -16.24 -4.06 -8.38
N GLN A 319 -15.21 -4.82 -8.00
CA GLN A 319 -14.98 -6.16 -8.55
C GLN A 319 -16.16 -7.09 -8.32
N ALA A 320 -16.70 -7.12 -7.10
CA ALA A 320 -17.87 -7.91 -6.79
C ALA A 320 -19.12 -7.42 -7.56
N LEU A 321 -19.27 -6.11 -7.75
CA LEU A 321 -20.37 -5.53 -8.52
C LEU A 321 -20.32 -5.84 -10.02
N PHE A 322 -19.13 -5.84 -10.63
CA PHE A 322 -19.01 -6.19 -12.05
C PHE A 322 -19.39 -7.66 -12.32
N GLY A 323 -19.07 -8.55 -11.38
CA GLY A 323 -19.51 -9.94 -11.43
C GLY A 323 -21.03 -10.08 -11.36
N THR A 324 -21.70 -9.27 -10.52
CA THR A 324 -23.13 -9.41 -10.26
C THR A 324 -24.05 -8.65 -11.23
N LEU A 325 -23.64 -7.45 -11.69
CA LEU A 325 -24.48 -6.56 -12.51
C LEU A 325 -24.47 -6.88 -14.00
N SER A 326 -23.42 -7.54 -14.50
CA SER A 326 -23.23 -7.73 -15.95
C SER A 326 -23.99 -8.91 -16.54
N GLY A 327 -24.54 -9.80 -15.72
CA GLY A 327 -25.35 -10.95 -16.14
C GLY A 327 -24.70 -11.87 -17.18
N GLY A 328 -23.39 -11.82 -17.39
CA GLY A 328 -22.72 -12.53 -18.49
C GLY A 328 -21.19 -12.58 -18.40
N LEU A 329 -20.60 -13.36 -19.31
CA LEU A 329 -19.17 -13.74 -19.38
C LEU A 329 -18.18 -12.54 -19.38
N ILE A 330 -18.63 -11.35 -19.79
CA ILE A 330 -17.76 -10.17 -19.91
C ILE A 330 -17.53 -9.49 -18.57
N GLY A 331 -18.51 -9.39 -17.66
CA GLY A 331 -18.34 -8.52 -16.50
C GLY A 331 -17.36 -9.04 -15.45
N GLU A 332 -17.24 -10.36 -15.30
CA GLU A 332 -16.15 -10.94 -14.50
C GLU A 332 -14.77 -10.60 -15.04
N ARG A 333 -14.67 -10.34 -16.35
CA ARG A 333 -13.42 -10.03 -17.06
C ARG A 333 -13.14 -8.53 -17.16
N ILE A 334 -14.14 -7.66 -16.96
CA ILE A 334 -13.99 -6.19 -17.04
C ILE A 334 -12.83 -5.69 -16.17
N PRO A 335 -12.69 -6.12 -14.89
CA PRO A 335 -11.59 -5.63 -14.07
C PRO A 335 -10.22 -5.88 -14.66
N ASP A 336 -10.00 -7.07 -15.22
CA ASP A 336 -8.71 -7.45 -15.80
C ASP A 336 -8.49 -6.82 -17.17
N VAL A 337 -9.53 -6.59 -17.97
CA VAL A 337 -9.46 -5.78 -19.19
C VAL A 337 -9.00 -4.36 -18.87
N ILE A 338 -9.56 -3.73 -17.84
CA ILE A 338 -9.17 -2.38 -17.44
C ILE A 338 -7.71 -2.38 -16.94
N LYS A 339 -7.31 -3.34 -16.11
CA LYS A 339 -5.91 -3.47 -15.67
C LYS A 339 -4.96 -3.64 -16.85
N LEU A 340 -5.33 -4.48 -17.82
CA LEU A 340 -4.53 -4.74 -19.02
C LEU A 340 -4.27 -3.46 -19.84
N PHE A 341 -5.19 -2.49 -19.83
CA PHE A 341 -5.01 -1.20 -20.51
C PHE A 341 -4.24 -0.18 -19.64
N VAL A 342 -4.56 -0.11 -18.35
CA VAL A 342 -4.01 0.91 -17.44
C VAL A 342 -2.57 0.60 -17.04
N PHE A 343 -2.21 -0.66 -16.78
CA PHE A 343 -0.87 -1.03 -16.29
C PHE A 343 0.27 -0.61 -17.24
N PRO A 344 0.25 -0.97 -18.54
CA PRO A 344 1.31 -0.56 -19.47
C PRO A 344 1.42 0.97 -19.60
N PHE A 345 0.28 1.67 -19.55
CA PHE A 345 0.24 3.13 -19.65
C PHE A 345 0.86 3.82 -18.43
N VAL A 346 0.48 3.41 -17.22
CA VAL A 346 1.06 3.95 -15.98
C VAL A 346 2.55 3.62 -15.90
N ALA A 347 2.94 2.39 -16.27
CA ALA A 347 4.34 2.00 -16.31
C ALA A 347 5.16 2.91 -17.24
N LEU A 348 4.65 3.21 -18.43
CA LEU A 348 5.29 4.14 -19.37
C LEU A 348 5.48 5.54 -18.77
N ILE A 349 4.46 6.09 -18.10
CA ILE A 349 4.57 7.41 -17.45
C ILE A 349 5.67 7.39 -16.38
N ILE A 350 5.70 6.36 -15.55
CA ILE A 350 6.70 6.22 -14.48
C ILE A 350 8.10 6.04 -15.06
N GLU A 351 8.24 5.27 -16.13
CA GLU A 351 9.49 5.12 -16.86
C GLU A 351 10.00 6.48 -17.38
N LEU A 352 9.13 7.26 -18.03
CA LEU A 352 9.47 8.58 -18.55
C LEU A 352 9.88 9.55 -17.43
N LEU A 353 9.17 9.54 -16.30
CA LEU A 353 9.52 10.36 -15.13
C LEU A 353 10.85 9.93 -14.51
N PHE A 354 11.12 8.62 -14.46
CA PHE A 354 12.37 8.05 -13.97
C PHE A 354 13.55 8.48 -14.83
N ILE A 355 13.44 8.40 -16.15
CA ILE A 355 14.49 8.86 -17.08
C ILE A 355 14.72 10.36 -16.93
N ARG A 356 13.64 11.14 -16.77
CA ARG A 356 13.76 12.60 -16.54
C ARG A 356 14.50 12.92 -15.25
N ARG A 357 14.30 12.14 -14.18
CA ARG A 357 14.99 12.32 -12.89
C ARG A 357 16.44 11.87 -12.96
N SER A 358 16.71 10.68 -13.50
CA SER A 358 18.07 10.13 -13.63
C SER A 358 18.99 10.92 -14.58
N ARG A 359 18.43 11.82 -15.40
CA ARG A 359 19.19 12.80 -16.18
C ARG A 359 19.68 14.00 -15.39
N LYS A 360 19.11 14.28 -14.21
CA LYS A 360 19.61 15.31 -13.30
C LYS A 360 20.77 14.70 -12.50
N ALA A 361 21.86 15.44 -12.33
CA ALA A 361 23.01 14.97 -11.57
C ALA A 361 22.54 14.55 -10.16
N PRO A 362 23.00 13.40 -9.63
CA PRO A 362 22.67 13.01 -8.27
C PRO A 362 23.16 14.11 -7.32
N GLU A 363 22.25 14.69 -6.53
CA GLU A 363 22.64 15.50 -5.39
C GLU A 363 23.47 14.58 -4.47
N PRO A 364 24.70 14.98 -4.10
CA PRO A 364 25.53 14.15 -3.24
C PRO A 364 24.73 13.87 -1.97
N ALA A 365 24.60 12.60 -1.62
CA ALA A 365 24.07 12.23 -0.32
C ALA A 365 24.93 12.96 0.72
N GLU A 366 24.31 13.81 1.53
CA GLU A 366 24.93 14.35 2.73
C GLU A 366 25.29 13.14 3.58
N VAL A 367 26.56 12.73 3.50
CA VAL A 367 27.16 11.82 4.45
C VAL A 367 27.02 12.54 5.78
N PRO A 368 26.36 11.95 6.80
CA PRO A 368 26.41 12.52 8.14
C PRO A 368 27.88 12.73 8.46
N GLU A 369 28.29 14.00 8.66
CA GLU A 369 29.66 14.33 9.02
C GLU A 369 30.07 13.41 10.15
N GLU A 370 31.17 12.69 9.93
CA GLU A 370 31.79 11.83 10.91
C GLU A 370 31.92 12.62 12.21
N ILE A 371 31.34 12.07 13.28
CA ILE A 371 31.52 12.53 14.66
C ILE A 371 33.04 12.69 14.86
N PRO A 372 33.54 13.84 15.34
CA PRO A 372 34.96 14.06 15.52
C PRO A 372 35.56 12.93 16.36
N ASP A 373 36.57 12.28 15.80
CA ASP A 373 37.38 11.25 16.43
C ASP A 373 38.06 11.87 17.66
N LEU A 374 37.49 11.66 18.83
CA LEU A 374 38.14 11.95 20.11
C LEU A 374 39.11 10.80 20.40
N THR A 375 40.29 10.85 19.77
CA THR A 375 41.43 10.07 20.26
C THR A 375 42.09 10.81 21.42
N GLU A 376 42.05 10.16 22.58
CA GLU A 376 42.79 10.47 23.80
C GLU A 376 44.32 10.40 23.58
N ASP A 377 45.04 11.06 24.50
CA ASP A 377 46.50 11.03 24.79
C ASP A 377 47.41 12.10 24.15
N GLU A 378 47.62 13.23 24.84
CA GLU A 378 48.76 13.44 25.76
C GLU A 378 48.74 14.84 26.44
N PRO A 379 49.28 15.01 27.67
CA PRO A 379 49.11 16.19 28.51
C PRO A 379 50.30 17.18 28.42
N ALA A 380 50.04 18.50 28.49
CA ALA A 380 51.05 19.47 28.94
C ALA A 380 50.45 20.82 29.39
N VAL A 381 50.49 21.02 30.71
CA VAL A 381 50.89 22.24 31.44
C VAL A 381 50.11 23.56 31.22
N ILE A 382 49.59 24.02 32.37
CA ILE A 382 48.85 25.24 32.73
C ILE A 382 49.63 26.53 32.41
N ASP A 383 48.90 27.59 32.02
CA ASP A 383 49.13 28.97 32.47
C ASP A 383 47.84 29.82 32.29
N GLU A 384 46.98 29.84 33.32
CA GLU A 384 46.77 31.08 34.09
C GLU A 384 46.85 32.46 33.39
N PRO A 385 45.78 33.23 33.08
CA PRO A 385 45.37 34.20 34.08
C PRO A 385 43.85 34.47 34.18
N VAL A 386 43.47 34.64 35.43
CA VAL A 386 42.21 35.11 36.03
C VAL A 386 41.72 36.45 35.47
N GLU A 387 40.41 36.57 35.21
CA GLU A 387 39.61 37.78 35.47
C GLU A 387 38.19 37.40 35.94
N GLU A 388 38.02 37.50 37.27
CA GLU A 388 36.89 37.91 38.13
C GLU A 388 35.41 37.65 37.73
N GLU A 389 34.78 36.83 38.60
CA GLU A 389 33.50 37.01 39.32
C GLU A 389 32.35 37.80 38.66
N ASP A 390 31.22 37.10 38.49
CA ASP A 390 29.97 37.57 39.10
C ASP A 390 29.13 36.34 39.54
N VAL A 391 28.99 36.16 40.85
CA VAL A 391 28.37 34.99 41.49
C VAL A 391 27.04 35.39 42.14
N LEU A 392 26.14 34.42 42.23
CA LEU A 392 25.05 34.22 43.21
C LEU A 392 23.66 34.82 42.89
N ARG A 393 22.65 33.93 42.82
CA ARG A 393 21.96 33.46 44.03
C ARG A 393 21.04 32.25 43.77
N VAL A 394 21.36 31.13 44.39
CA VAL A 394 20.41 30.07 44.78
C VAL A 394 20.01 30.35 46.23
N PRO A 395 18.73 30.17 46.62
CA PRO A 395 18.37 29.92 48.01
C PRO A 395 17.85 28.48 48.19
N GLU A 396 18.69 27.63 48.78
CA GLU A 396 18.32 26.60 49.78
C GLU A 396 18.16 27.34 51.13
N GLU A 397 17.37 26.99 52.14
CA GLU A 397 16.60 25.82 52.60
C GLU A 397 15.75 26.35 53.78
N GLU A 398 14.62 25.75 54.11
CA GLU A 398 14.17 25.75 55.52
C GLU A 398 13.33 24.50 55.81
N ASP A 399 13.97 23.61 56.58
CA ASP A 399 13.41 22.48 57.30
C ASP A 399 12.20 22.87 58.16
N ILE A 400 11.10 22.11 58.08
CA ILE A 400 10.17 21.96 59.20
C ILE A 400 9.83 20.48 59.38
N GLU A 401 10.10 20.03 60.61
CA GLU A 401 9.99 18.70 61.19
C GLU A 401 8.59 18.06 61.08
N LYS A 402 8.57 16.73 61.02
CA LYS A 402 7.37 15.89 61.27
C LYS A 402 6.95 15.96 62.73
N PRO A 403 5.67 15.70 63.01
CA PRO A 403 5.37 14.57 63.89
C PRO A 403 4.34 13.60 63.28
N LEU A 404 4.59 12.31 63.50
CA LEU A 404 3.60 11.23 63.42
C LEU A 404 2.68 11.32 64.65
N GLU A 405 1.37 11.23 64.45
CA GLU A 405 0.50 10.60 65.45
C GLU A 405 -0.63 9.83 64.77
N VAL A 406 -0.77 8.59 65.24
CA VAL A 406 -1.73 7.55 64.88
C VAL A 406 -3.04 7.84 65.59
N THR A 407 -4.19 7.63 64.94
CA THR A 407 -5.39 7.25 65.69
C THR A 407 -6.20 6.22 64.90
N GLU A 408 -6.56 5.20 65.66
CA GLU A 408 -7.20 3.94 65.33
C GLU A 408 -8.63 4.13 64.80
N GLU A 409 -8.91 3.44 63.69
CA GLU A 409 -9.87 2.33 63.61
C GLU A 409 -11.36 2.58 63.99
N PRO A 410 -12.24 1.60 63.73
CA PRO A 410 -13.42 1.73 62.87
C PRO A 410 -14.70 1.81 63.71
N GLU A 411 -15.88 1.88 63.10
CA GLU A 411 -17.10 1.27 63.65
C GLU A 411 -18.26 1.30 62.61
N PRO A 412 -19.30 0.46 62.77
CA PRO A 412 -19.61 -0.58 61.79
C PRO A 412 -21.12 -0.64 61.43
N LEU A 413 -21.50 -1.70 60.66
CA LEU A 413 -22.74 -2.54 60.70
C LEU A 413 -24.09 -1.85 61.00
N GLU A 414 -25.22 -2.10 60.35
CA GLU A 414 -25.93 -3.32 59.89
C GLU A 414 -27.28 -2.74 59.35
N ASP A 415 -27.94 -3.26 58.31
CA ASP A 415 -28.88 -4.40 58.32
C ASP A 415 -29.15 -4.74 56.82
N GLU A 416 -29.09 -5.98 56.33
CA GLU A 416 -30.11 -7.05 56.46
C GLU A 416 -31.51 -6.57 55.95
N PHE A 417 -32.26 -7.23 55.06
CA PHE A 417 -32.39 -8.62 54.61
C PHE A 417 -33.27 -8.66 53.33
N ASP A 418 -33.19 -9.78 52.60
CA ASP A 418 -34.24 -10.51 51.86
C ASP A 418 -35.15 -9.81 50.81
N ASP A 419 -35.16 -10.35 49.58
CA ASP A 419 -36.07 -11.46 49.26
C ASP A 419 -35.77 -12.06 47.87
N ASP A 420 -35.75 -13.40 47.85
CA ASP A 420 -35.86 -14.26 46.68
C ASP A 420 -37.29 -14.19 46.08
N GLU A 421 -37.40 -13.99 44.76
CA GLU A 421 -38.29 -14.74 43.83
C GLU A 421 -38.00 -14.42 42.35
#